data_AF-A0A6B0XTP4-F1
#
_entry.id   AF-A0A6B0XTP4-F1
#
_cell.length_a   1.000
_cell.length_b   1.000
_cell.length_c   1.000
_cell.angle_alpha   90.00
_cell.angle_beta   90.00
_cell.angle_gamma   90.00
#
_symmetry.space_group_name_H-M   'P 1'
#
loop_
_entity.id
_entity.type
_entity.pdbx_description
1 polymer ?
#
loop_
_entity_poly.entity_id
_entity_poly.type
_entity_poly.pdbx_seq_one_letter_code
_entity_poly.pdbx_strand_id
1 'polypeptide(L)'
;MIQMDIITGKHIPRRTFLRGVGATVALPMLDAMVPAGRLWGSIRPADPTRLIAIEMVHGAAGSTAYGASRGYWSPLQTGRDFDLSAGALASIEPFRDRLTIISDTDIEAAEARIPKEIGGDHFRSSATFLTQ
;
A
#
# COMPACT_ATOMS: atom_id res chain seq x y z
N MET A 1 22.41 -38.23 -1.13
CA MET A 1 21.16 -38.92 -0.74
C MET A 1 20.21 -37.85 -0.23
N ILE A 2 19.21 -37.46 -1.03
CA ILE A 2 18.27 -36.39 -0.66
C ILE A 2 17.26 -37.00 0.33
N GLN A 3 17.26 -36.51 1.56
CA GLN A 3 16.34 -36.96 2.61
C GLN A 3 14.96 -36.39 2.31
N MET A 4 13.98 -37.26 2.06
CA MET A 4 12.60 -36.88 1.85
C MET A 4 11.87 -37.00 3.18
N ASP A 5 11.59 -35.87 3.83
CA ASP A 5 10.85 -35.83 5.09
C ASP A 5 9.38 -36.17 4.85
N ILE A 6 8.92 -37.24 5.51
CA ILE A 6 7.56 -37.76 5.40
C ILE A 6 6.61 -36.87 6.22
N ILE A 7 5.51 -36.42 5.62
CA ILE A 7 4.44 -35.70 6.33
C ILE A 7 3.61 -36.72 7.14
N THR A 8 3.86 -36.82 8.44
CA THR A 8 3.37 -37.93 9.31
C THR A 8 1.97 -37.74 9.91
N GLY A 9 1.30 -36.60 9.70
CA GLY A 9 -0.01 -36.31 10.31
C GLY A 9 -0.02 -36.16 11.84
N LYS A 10 1.15 -36.14 12.48
CA LYS A 10 1.29 -35.99 13.94
C LYS A 10 0.86 -34.59 14.39
N HIS A 11 0.08 -34.53 15.46
CA HIS A 11 -0.31 -33.26 16.08
C HIS A 11 0.86 -32.64 16.85
N ILE A 12 1.10 -31.35 16.60
CA ILE A 12 2.09 -30.57 17.36
C ILE A 12 1.52 -30.30 18.76
N PRO A 13 2.29 -30.51 19.84
CA PRO A 13 1.85 -30.15 21.19
C PRO A 13 1.47 -28.67 21.29
N ARG A 14 0.34 -28.34 21.91
CA ARG A 14 -0.20 -26.97 22.06
C ARG A 14 0.86 -25.95 22.50
N ARG A 15 1.73 -26.33 23.43
CA ARG A 15 2.82 -25.46 23.94
C ARG A 15 3.86 -25.14 22.87
N THR A 16 4.21 -26.11 22.03
CA THR A 16 5.17 -25.92 20.93
C THR A 16 4.57 -25.03 19.85
N PHE A 17 3.29 -25.23 19.53
CA PHE A 17 2.56 -24.37 18.60
C PHE A 17 2.51 -22.91 19.09
N LEU A 18 2.09 -22.67 20.34
CA LEU A 18 1.99 -21.31 20.89
C LEU A 18 3.36 -20.60 20.98
N ARG A 19 4.45 -21.33 21.19
CA ARG A 19 5.81 -20.76 21.16
C ARG A 19 6.28 -20.36 19.75
N GLY A 20 5.81 -21.05 18.71
CA GLY A 20 6.14 -20.72 17.30
C GLY A 20 5.27 -19.62 16.71
N VAL A 21 3.99 -19.55 17.10
CA VAL A 21 2.99 -18.60 16.56
C VAL A 21 3.20 -17.16 17.05
N GLY A 22 3.92 -16.96 18.16
CA GLY A 22 4.23 -15.60 18.65
C GLY A 22 4.96 -14.73 17.62
N ALA A 23 5.73 -15.34 16.71
CA ALA A 23 6.44 -14.63 15.63
C ALA A 23 5.56 -14.35 14.40
N THR A 24 4.43 -15.04 14.23
CA THR A 24 3.58 -14.93 13.03
C THR A 24 2.54 -13.83 13.10
N VAL A 25 2.24 -13.29 14.29
CA VAL A 25 1.26 -12.20 14.44
C VAL A 25 1.76 -10.89 13.81
N ALA A 26 3.07 -10.74 13.64
CA ALA A 26 3.68 -9.55 13.02
C ALA A 26 3.74 -9.60 11.49
N LEU A 27 3.62 -10.78 10.86
CA LEU A 27 3.77 -10.93 9.41
C LEU A 27 2.45 -11.37 8.76
N PRO A 28 1.97 -10.64 7.74
CA PRO A 28 0.92 -11.13 6.85
C PRO A 28 1.32 -12.48 6.27
N MET A 29 0.38 -13.44 6.25
CA MET A 29 0.61 -14.74 5.61
C MET A 29 0.89 -14.52 4.12
N LEU A 30 2.11 -14.87 3.68
CA LEU A 30 2.49 -14.79 2.27
C LEU A 30 2.21 -16.12 1.56
N ASP A 31 1.97 -16.08 0.25
CA ASP A 31 1.83 -17.29 -0.57
C ASP A 31 3.05 -18.22 -0.45
N ALA A 32 4.25 -17.65 -0.25
CA ALA A 32 5.48 -18.42 -0.02
C ALA A 32 5.50 -19.20 1.31
N MET A 33 4.59 -18.88 2.25
CA MET A 33 4.44 -19.57 3.53
C MET A 33 3.45 -20.74 3.46
N VAL A 34 2.79 -20.96 2.32
CA VAL A 34 1.91 -22.12 2.12
C VAL A 34 2.76 -23.38 1.88
N PRO A 35 2.62 -24.44 2.70
CA PRO A 35 3.39 -25.67 2.52
C PRO A 35 3.19 -26.28 1.13
N ALA A 36 4.29 -26.66 0.48
CA ALA A 36 4.25 -27.29 -0.83
C ALA A 36 3.55 -28.66 -0.76
N GLY A 37 2.46 -28.86 -1.51
CA GLY A 37 1.75 -30.14 -1.57
C GLY A 37 0.36 -30.06 -2.21
N ARG A 38 -0.08 -31.17 -2.81
CA ARG A 38 -1.34 -31.28 -3.57
C ARG A 38 -2.60 -30.87 -2.78
N LEU A 39 -2.59 -31.03 -1.45
CA LEU A 39 -3.70 -30.68 -0.55
C LEU A 39 -3.80 -29.16 -0.26
N TRP A 40 -2.71 -28.41 -0.40
CA TRP A 40 -2.67 -26.97 -0.09
C TRP A 40 -2.69 -26.10 -1.34
N GLY A 41 -2.33 -26.67 -2.50
CA GLY A 41 -2.49 -26.02 -3.81
C GLY A 41 -3.95 -25.74 -4.19
N SER A 42 -4.92 -26.39 -3.53
CA SER A 42 -6.36 -26.10 -3.67
C SER A 42 -6.86 -24.98 -2.76
N ILE A 43 -6.02 -24.43 -1.88
CA ILE A 43 -6.31 -23.25 -1.03
C ILE A 43 -5.85 -21.97 -1.73
N ARG A 44 -5.89 -21.96 -3.07
CA ARG A 44 -5.79 -20.70 -3.81
C ARG A 44 -7.15 -20.03 -3.73
N PRO A 45 -7.22 -18.73 -3.39
CA PRO A 45 -8.48 -17.99 -3.46
C PRO A 45 -9.10 -18.20 -4.84
N ALA A 46 -10.37 -18.60 -4.89
CA ALA A 46 -11.08 -18.78 -6.15
C ALA A 46 -11.13 -17.48 -6.98
N ASP A 47 -10.97 -16.34 -6.31
CA ASP A 47 -10.87 -15.01 -6.91
C ASP A 47 -9.75 -14.21 -6.22
N PRO A 48 -8.55 -14.08 -6.82
CA PRO A 48 -7.48 -13.29 -6.25
C PRO A 48 -7.78 -11.79 -6.36
N THR A 49 -7.45 -11.02 -5.32
CA THR A 49 -7.54 -9.56 -5.37
C THR A 49 -6.63 -9.01 -6.46
N ARG A 50 -7.20 -8.30 -7.44
CA ARG A 50 -6.44 -7.65 -8.51
C ARG A 50 -6.03 -6.25 -8.09
N LEU A 51 -4.76 -5.91 -8.31
CA LEU A 51 -4.22 -4.58 -8.06
C LEU A 51 -4.06 -3.83 -9.38
N ILE A 52 -4.53 -2.59 -9.42
CA ILE A 52 -4.26 -1.62 -10.48
C ILE A 52 -3.64 -0.39 -9.81
N ALA A 53 -2.50 0.07 -10.32
CA ALA A 53 -1.88 1.32 -9.93
C ALA A 53 -2.04 2.32 -11.09
N ILE A 54 -2.51 3.52 -10.79
CA ILE A 54 -2.68 4.61 -11.75
C ILE A 54 -1.85 5.78 -11.25
N GLU A 55 -0.98 6.30 -12.10
CA GLU A 55 -0.15 7.48 -11.81
C GLU A 55 -0.67 8.67 -12.62
N MET A 56 -0.79 9.83 -11.98
CA MET A 56 -1.16 11.10 -12.63
C MET A 56 -0.07 12.13 -12.38
N VAL A 57 0.69 12.47 -13.43
CA VAL A 57 1.93 13.26 -13.31
C VAL A 57 1.80 14.73 -13.74
N HIS A 58 0.68 15.14 -14.35
CA HIS A 58 0.49 16.49 -14.90
C HIS A 58 -0.15 17.49 -13.91
N GLY A 59 0.09 17.30 -12.61
CA GLY A 59 -0.51 18.11 -11.56
C GLY A 59 -2.00 17.82 -11.34
N ALA A 60 -2.53 18.33 -10.23
CA ALA A 60 -3.91 18.16 -9.81
C ALA A 60 -4.51 19.49 -9.37
N ALA A 61 -5.84 19.54 -9.19
CA ALA A 61 -6.52 20.76 -8.75
C ALA A 61 -6.04 21.26 -7.36
N GLY A 62 -5.36 20.41 -6.58
CA GLY A 62 -4.73 20.74 -5.30
C GLY A 62 -3.26 21.19 -5.38
N SER A 63 -2.61 21.17 -6.56
CA SER A 63 -1.18 21.48 -6.71
C SER A 63 -0.80 22.97 -6.59
N THR A 64 -1.73 23.81 -6.11
CA THR A 64 -1.49 25.24 -5.86
C THR A 64 -1.91 25.55 -4.43
N ALA A 65 -1.31 26.57 -3.81
CA ALA A 65 -1.70 27.00 -2.46
C ALA A 65 -3.21 27.32 -2.36
N TYR A 66 -3.77 27.95 -3.40
CA TYR A 66 -5.21 28.20 -3.49
C TYR A 66 -6.00 26.89 -3.53
N GLY A 67 -5.66 25.97 -4.44
CA GLY A 67 -6.37 24.70 -4.58
C GLY A 67 -6.30 23.80 -3.35
N ALA A 68 -5.12 23.76 -2.70
CA ALA A 68 -4.92 23.04 -1.44
C ALA A 68 -5.79 23.62 -0.32
N SER A 69 -5.84 24.96 -0.17
CA SER A 69 -6.67 25.62 0.86
C SER A 69 -8.17 25.41 0.69
N ARG A 70 -8.60 24.98 -0.49
CA ARG A 70 -10.01 24.77 -0.86
C ARG A 70 -10.40 23.28 -0.90
N GLY A 71 -9.47 22.36 -0.69
CA GLY A 71 -9.73 20.93 -0.75
C GLY A 71 -10.09 20.43 -2.16
N TYR A 72 -9.55 21.04 -3.22
CA TYR A 72 -9.94 20.69 -4.59
C TYR A 72 -9.42 19.33 -5.08
N TRP A 73 -8.50 18.70 -4.34
CA TRP A 73 -8.00 17.37 -4.65
C TRP A 73 -8.11 16.45 -3.44
N SER A 74 -7.42 16.78 -2.36
CA SER A 74 -7.48 16.04 -1.09
C SER A 74 -8.45 16.71 -0.12
N PRO A 75 -9.20 15.96 0.70
CA PRO A 75 -10.05 16.52 1.74
C PRO A 75 -9.24 17.34 2.75
N LEU A 76 -9.85 18.39 3.29
CA LEU A 76 -9.22 19.25 4.32
C LEU A 76 -9.17 18.59 5.70
N GLN A 77 -10.06 17.63 5.95
CA GLN A 77 -10.20 16.96 7.25
C GLN A 77 -9.80 15.50 7.14
N THR A 78 -9.14 15.01 8.18
CA THR A 78 -8.87 13.58 8.37
C THR A 78 -10.05 12.91 9.06
N GLY A 79 -10.09 11.58 9.01
CA GLY A 79 -11.14 10.77 9.64
C GLY A 79 -11.93 9.96 8.63
N ARG A 80 -13.08 9.41 9.06
CA ARG A 80 -13.96 8.61 8.18
C ARG A 80 -14.98 9.45 7.42
N ASP A 81 -15.30 10.63 7.94
CA ASP A 81 -16.35 11.52 7.43
C ASP A 81 -15.76 12.66 6.59
N PHE A 82 -14.68 12.38 5.85
CA PHE A 82 -14.09 13.38 4.96
C PHE A 82 -15.03 13.73 3.81
N ASP A 83 -14.97 14.99 3.39
CA ASP A 83 -15.84 15.56 2.35
C ASP A 83 -15.10 15.64 1.00
N LEU A 84 -15.63 14.98 -0.03
CA LEU A 84 -15.13 15.05 -1.41
C LEU A 84 -15.93 16.00 -2.31
N SER A 85 -17.06 16.52 -1.84
CA SER A 85 -18.05 17.21 -2.68
C SER A 85 -17.51 18.47 -3.36
N ALA A 86 -16.52 19.13 -2.75
CA ALA A 86 -15.92 20.37 -3.25
C ALA A 86 -14.78 20.17 -4.26
N GLY A 87 -14.32 18.93 -4.48
CA GLY A 87 -13.08 18.64 -5.22
C GLY A 87 -13.26 17.78 -6.47
N ALA A 88 -12.15 17.58 -7.19
CA ALA A 88 -12.09 16.74 -8.38
C ALA A 88 -12.41 15.26 -8.11
N LEU A 89 -12.39 14.84 -6.84
CA LEU A 89 -12.73 13.50 -6.38
C LEU A 89 -14.24 13.32 -6.08
N ALA A 90 -15.10 14.32 -6.32
CA ALA A 90 -16.54 14.21 -6.05
C ALA A 90 -17.21 12.99 -6.73
N SER A 91 -16.71 12.57 -7.90
CA SER A 91 -17.25 11.42 -8.65
C SER A 91 -17.03 10.06 -7.98
N ILE A 92 -16.08 9.96 -7.03
CA ILE A 92 -15.77 8.72 -6.31
C ILE A 92 -16.40 8.65 -4.90
N GLU A 93 -17.22 9.63 -4.54
CA GLU A 93 -18.01 9.63 -3.29
C GLU A 93 -18.79 8.32 -3.04
N PRO A 94 -19.38 7.63 -4.06
CA PRO A 94 -20.05 6.35 -3.85
C PRO A 94 -19.16 5.22 -3.29
N PHE A 95 -17.83 5.40 -3.31
CA PHE A 95 -16.84 4.45 -2.82
C PHE A 95 -16.12 4.93 -1.56
N ARG A 96 -16.58 6.02 -0.91
CA ARG A 96 -15.93 6.64 0.25
C ARG A 96 -15.66 5.67 1.39
N ASP A 97 -16.56 4.71 1.61
CA ASP A 97 -16.45 3.67 2.64
C ASP A 97 -15.27 2.69 2.41
N ARG A 98 -14.73 2.66 1.19
CA ARG A 98 -13.59 1.82 0.77
C ARG A 98 -12.40 2.64 0.30
N LEU A 99 -12.45 3.96 0.42
CA LEU A 99 -11.41 4.88 -0.02
C LEU A 99 -10.47 5.22 1.14
N THR A 100 -9.17 5.22 0.87
CA THR A 100 -8.16 5.76 1.77
C THR A 100 -7.34 6.79 1.00
N ILE A 101 -7.32 8.02 1.50
CA ILE A 101 -6.52 9.11 0.92
C ILE A 101 -5.34 9.34 1.84
N ILE A 102 -4.14 9.23 1.28
CA ILE A 102 -2.89 9.65 1.90
C ILE A 102 -2.45 10.89 1.12
N SER A 103 -2.45 12.05 1.76
CA SER A 103 -2.15 13.36 1.17
C SER A 103 -0.96 14.01 1.85
N ASP A 104 -0.51 15.15 1.31
CA ASP A 104 0.62 15.95 1.82
C ASP A 104 1.89 15.14 2.04
N THR A 105 2.10 14.12 1.20
CA THR A 105 3.36 13.41 1.11
C THR A 105 4.37 14.26 0.36
N ASP A 106 5.55 14.43 0.95
CA ASP A 106 6.63 15.22 0.38
C ASP A 106 7.95 14.44 0.43
N ILE A 107 8.85 14.78 -0.49
CA ILE A 107 10.22 14.27 -0.56
C ILE A 107 11.15 15.48 -0.66
N GLU A 108 11.45 16.10 0.48
CA GLU A 108 12.25 17.33 0.57
C GLU A 108 13.58 17.24 -0.23
N ALA A 109 14.26 16.08 -0.19
CA ALA A 109 15.51 15.87 -0.92
C ALA A 109 15.35 15.94 -2.46
N ALA A 110 14.15 15.70 -2.97
CA ALA A 110 13.81 15.78 -4.38
C ALA A 110 13.36 17.18 -4.82
N GLU A 111 13.08 18.11 -3.91
CA GLU A 111 12.59 19.45 -4.25
C GLU A 111 13.62 20.32 -4.98
N ALA A 112 13.17 21.04 -6.01
CA ALA A 112 13.94 22.10 -6.65
C ALA A 112 14.22 23.26 -5.67
N ARG A 113 15.49 23.54 -5.41
CA ARG A 113 15.96 24.63 -4.56
C ARG A 113 16.27 25.90 -5.35
N ILE A 114 16.50 25.77 -6.65
CA ILE A 114 16.68 26.91 -7.57
C ILE A 114 15.82 26.72 -8.83
N PRO A 115 15.41 27.81 -9.53
CA PRO A 115 14.51 27.72 -10.68
C PRO A 115 14.99 26.81 -11.82
N LYS A 116 16.31 26.62 -11.95
CA LYS A 116 16.90 25.75 -12.98
C LYS A 116 16.70 24.25 -12.73
N GLU A 117 16.27 23.86 -11.52
CA GLU A 117 16.02 22.47 -11.13
C GLU A 117 14.57 22.03 -11.37
N ILE A 118 13.66 22.96 -11.68
CA ILE A 118 12.23 22.69 -11.88
C ILE A 118 12.03 21.68 -13.01
N GLY A 119 11.14 20.70 -12.79
CA GLY A 119 10.81 19.65 -13.76
C GLY A 119 11.70 18.42 -13.66
N GLY A 120 12.72 18.46 -12.79
CA GLY A 120 13.55 17.29 -12.45
C GLY A 120 12.98 16.38 -11.37
N ASP A 121 11.86 16.74 -10.77
CA ASP A 121 11.39 16.14 -9.52
C ASP A 121 11.01 14.66 -9.69
N HIS A 122 10.55 14.25 -10.88
CA HIS A 122 10.28 12.85 -11.23
C HIS A 122 11.54 11.95 -11.19
N PHE A 123 12.69 12.45 -11.65
CA PHE A 123 13.94 11.67 -11.61
C PHE A 123 14.58 11.71 -10.22
N ARG A 124 14.49 12.84 -9.52
CA ARG A 124 15.09 13.05 -8.20
C ARG A 124 14.38 12.27 -7.10
N SER A 125 13.06 12.18 -7.16
CA SER A 125 12.26 11.36 -6.23
C SER A 125 12.68 9.90 -6.26
N SER A 126 12.86 9.34 -7.46
CA SER A 126 13.37 7.96 -7.62
C SER A 126 14.81 7.80 -7.09
N ALA A 127 15.67 8.81 -7.27
CA ALA A 127 17.06 8.76 -6.81
C ALA A 127 17.20 8.84 -5.28
N THR A 128 16.27 9.53 -4.61
CA THR A 128 16.34 9.81 -3.16
C THR A 128 15.58 8.80 -2.30
N PHE A 129 14.68 7.99 -2.88
CA PHE A 129 13.88 7.01 -2.15
C PHE A 129 14.69 5.98 -1.36
N LEU A 130 15.87 5.58 -1.85
CA LEU A 130 16.72 4.57 -1.21
C LEU A 130 17.92 5.15 -0.44
N THR A 131 18.03 6.47 -0.35
CA THR A 131 19.17 7.15 0.26
C THR A 131 18.80 7.87 1.56
N GLN A 132 17.66 7.54 2.15
CA GLN A 132 17.24 8.05 3.46
C GLN A 132 18.07 7.45 4.59
#